data_AF-A0AAW4L1X6-F1
#
_entry.id   AF-A0AAW4L1X6-F1
#
_cell.length_a   1.000
_cell.length_b   1.000
_cell.length_c   1.000
_cell.angle_alpha   90.00
_cell.angle_beta   90.00
_cell.angle_gamma   90.00
#
_symmetry.space_group_name_H-M   'P 1'
#
loop_
_entity.id
_entity.type
_entity.pdbx_description
1 polymer ?
#
loop_
_entity_poly.entity_id
_entity_poly.type
_entity_poly.pdbx_seq_one_letter_code
_entity_poly.pdbx_strand_id
1 'polypeptide(L)'
;TYPRTDCGYLPESMLDEVPRVLHALAAAAPSLGQWLKEADPSRRSRAWNSSKITAHHGIIPTAVMLDLTQLSERERAVYTLIRARYLAQFLPDHEYLKT
;
A
#
# COMPACT_ATOMS: atom_id res chain seq x y z
N THR A 1 4.84 7.86 -3.41
CA THR A 1 5.12 9.08 -2.62
C THR A 1 6.62 9.39 -2.66
N TYR A 2 7.14 10.36 -1.91
CA TYR A 2 8.55 10.77 -1.97
C TYR A 2 9.49 9.55 -1.81
N PRO A 3 10.36 9.25 -2.80
CA PRO A 3 11.03 7.95 -2.88
C PRO A 3 12.32 7.85 -2.06
N ARG A 4 12.73 8.92 -1.37
CA ARG A 4 13.99 8.98 -0.59
C ARG A 4 13.67 9.13 0.89
N THR A 5 13.31 8.04 1.53
CA THR A 5 12.95 8.00 2.95
C THR A 5 13.54 6.75 3.60
N ASP A 6 13.96 6.89 4.85
CA ASP A 6 14.34 5.80 5.75
C ASP A 6 13.19 5.40 6.70
N CYS A 7 12.05 6.10 6.64
CA CYS A 7 10.91 5.85 7.52
C CYS A 7 10.06 4.69 7.01
N GLY A 8 9.72 3.77 7.92
CA GLY A 8 8.82 2.64 7.65
C GLY A 8 7.35 2.86 8.04
N TYR A 9 7.00 4.04 8.56
CA TYR A 9 5.67 4.35 9.11
C TYR A 9 4.89 5.33 8.23
N LEU A 10 3.58 5.37 8.43
CA LEU A 10 2.62 6.24 7.76
C LEU A 10 1.91 7.13 8.78
N PRO A 11 1.66 8.41 8.45
CA PRO A 11 0.90 9.30 9.32
C PRO A 11 -0.58 8.89 9.33
N GLU A 12 -1.23 8.99 10.48
CA GLU A 12 -2.65 8.65 10.62
C GLU A 12 -3.55 9.60 9.83
N SER A 13 -3.10 10.82 9.54
CA SER A 13 -3.83 11.76 8.69
C SER A 13 -4.03 11.28 7.24
N MET A 14 -3.22 10.33 6.76
CA MET A 14 -3.37 9.75 5.41
C MET A 14 -4.42 8.62 5.35
N LEU A 15 -5.05 8.26 6.48
CA LEU A 15 -6.10 7.24 6.49
C LEU A 15 -7.32 7.64 5.65
N ASP A 16 -7.63 8.93 5.56
CA ASP A 16 -8.74 9.45 4.75
C ASP A 16 -8.51 9.26 3.25
N GLU A 17 -7.25 9.09 2.82
CA GLU A 17 -6.88 8.84 1.42
C GLU A 17 -6.94 7.36 1.03
N VAL A 18 -6.96 6.44 2.01
CA VAL A 18 -6.91 4.98 1.78
C VAL A 18 -7.94 4.52 0.75
N PRO A 19 -9.23 4.91 0.83
CA PRO A 19 -10.22 4.45 -0.16
C PRO A 19 -9.85 4.85 -1.60
N ARG A 20 -9.29 6.06 -1.77
CA ARG A 20 -8.89 6.57 -3.09
C ARG A 20 -7.65 5.84 -3.62
N VAL A 21 -6.68 5.53 -2.75
CA VAL A 21 -5.49 4.76 -3.15
C VAL A 21 -5.88 3.34 -3.54
N LEU A 22 -6.72 2.66 -2.75
CA LEU A 22 -7.20 1.31 -3.08
C LEU A 22 -7.99 1.29 -4.40
N HIS A 23 -8.83 2.29 -4.65
CA HIS A 23 -9.54 2.44 -5.92
C HIS A 23 -8.57 2.60 -7.11
N ALA A 24 -7.52 3.43 -6.98
CA ALA A 24 -6.51 3.58 -8.02
C ALA A 24 -5.75 2.26 -8.30
N LEU A 25 -5.46 1.47 -7.26
CA LEU A 25 -4.86 0.14 -7.41
C LEU A 25 -5.77 -0.84 -8.14
N ALA A 26 -7.07 -0.84 -7.82
CA ALA A 26 -8.07 -1.69 -8.47
C ALA A 26 -8.15 -1.38 -9.97
N ALA A 27 -8.20 -0.10 -10.34
CA ALA A 27 -8.26 0.35 -11.72
C ALA A 27 -6.97 0.00 -12.49
N ALA A 28 -5.80 0.18 -11.87
CA ALA A 28 -4.51 -0.10 -12.50
C ALA A 28 -4.22 -1.60 -12.67
N ALA A 29 -4.76 -2.45 -11.80
CA ALA A 29 -4.44 -3.88 -11.76
C ALA A 29 -5.64 -4.75 -11.38
N PRO A 30 -6.47 -5.15 -12.37
CA PRO A 30 -7.62 -6.03 -12.14
C PRO A 30 -7.26 -7.37 -11.49
N SER A 31 -6.00 -7.84 -11.64
CA SER A 31 -5.49 -9.04 -10.97
C SER A 31 -5.46 -8.96 -9.45
N LEU A 32 -5.60 -7.76 -8.85
CA LEU A 32 -5.71 -7.58 -7.41
C LEU A 32 -7.13 -7.83 -6.87
N GLY A 33 -8.10 -8.14 -7.74
CA GLY A 33 -9.52 -8.18 -7.39
C GLY A 33 -9.88 -9.07 -6.20
N GLN A 34 -9.24 -10.23 -6.03
CA GLN A 34 -9.47 -11.09 -4.85
C GLN A 34 -8.97 -10.41 -3.57
N TRP A 35 -7.72 -9.95 -3.58
CA TRP A 35 -7.09 -9.29 -2.42
C TRP A 35 -7.83 -8.03 -1.99
N LEU A 36 -8.36 -7.25 -2.94
CA LEU A 36 -9.16 -6.06 -2.65
C LEU A 36 -10.52 -6.38 -2.02
N LYS A 37 -11.09 -7.56 -2.28
CA LYS A 37 -12.31 -8.02 -1.59
C LYS A 37 -12.05 -8.44 -0.15
N GLU A 38 -10.86 -8.97 0.13
CA GLU A 38 -10.42 -9.38 1.47
C GLU A 38 -9.86 -8.21 2.29
N ALA A 39 -9.49 -7.11 1.64
CA ALA A 39 -8.95 -5.93 2.29
C ALA A 39 -10.03 -5.19 3.10
N ASP A 40 -9.72 -4.90 4.36
CA ASP A 40 -10.51 -4.03 5.22
C ASP A 40 -9.83 -2.64 5.32
N PRO A 41 -10.39 -1.59 4.66
CA PRO A 41 -9.83 -0.24 4.71
C PRO A 41 -9.84 0.39 6.11
N SER A 42 -10.60 -0.16 7.06
CA SER A 42 -10.65 0.29 8.45
C SER A 42 -9.56 -0.32 9.33
N ARG A 43 -8.90 -1.40 8.87
CA ARG A 43 -7.79 -2.04 9.59
C ARG A 43 -6.62 -1.07 9.76
N ARG A 44 -6.02 -1.10 10.96
CA ARG A 44 -4.87 -0.27 11.35
C ARG A 44 -3.73 -1.16 11.78
N SER A 45 -2.86 -1.50 10.83
CA SER A 45 -1.60 -2.17 11.15
C SER A 45 -0.66 -1.24 11.93
N ARG A 46 0.41 -1.79 12.48
CA ARG A 46 1.50 -1.02 13.14
C ARG A 46 2.17 0.03 12.25
N ALA A 47 1.93 0.02 10.93
CA ALA A 47 2.51 0.99 10.02
C ALA A 47 1.92 2.39 10.23
N TRP A 48 0.67 2.51 10.66
CA TRP A 48 0.01 3.78 10.95
C TRP A 48 0.42 4.29 12.33
N ASN A 49 1.43 5.16 12.38
CA ASN A 49 1.95 5.68 13.63
C ASN A 49 2.62 7.04 13.41
N SER A 50 1.87 8.11 13.64
CA SER A 50 2.33 9.49 13.44
C SER A 50 3.54 9.85 14.33
N SER A 51 3.67 9.24 15.51
CA SER A 51 4.79 9.50 16.44
C SER A 51 6.14 8.92 15.99
N LYS A 52 6.14 8.02 15.00
CA LYS A 52 7.35 7.40 14.45
C LYS A 52 7.75 7.94 13.08
N ILE A 53 7.07 9.00 12.63
CA ILE A 53 7.38 9.71 11.40
C ILE A 53 8.60 10.61 11.64
N THR A 54 9.49 10.67 10.65
CA THR A 54 10.65 11.58 10.63
C THR A 54 10.35 12.73 9.66
N ALA A 55 11.32 13.19 8.88
CA ALA A 55 11.10 14.21 7.85
C ALA A 55 10.14 13.73 6.73
N HIS A 56 10.08 12.41 6.51
CA HIS A 56 9.24 11.78 5.49
C HIS A 56 8.56 10.54 6.06
N HIS A 57 7.50 10.09 5.40
CA HIS A 57 6.80 8.85 5.71
C HIS A 57 7.18 7.75 4.69
N GLY A 58 6.78 6.50 4.96
CA GLY A 58 7.08 5.35 4.10
C GLY A 58 6.55 5.46 2.67
N ILE A 59 7.22 4.79 1.75
CA ILE A 59 6.88 4.80 0.32
C ILE A 59 5.61 3.98 0.08
N ILE A 60 4.57 4.64 -0.45
CA ILE A 60 3.28 4.03 -0.80
C ILE A 60 2.84 4.44 -2.21
N PRO A 61 1.90 3.70 -2.83
CA PRO A 61 1.20 4.15 -4.03
C PRO A 61 0.46 5.46 -3.79
N THR A 62 0.15 6.19 -4.86
CA THR A 62 -0.67 7.41 -4.80
C THR A 62 -2.09 7.12 -5.30
N ALA A 63 -3.03 8.03 -5.06
CA ALA A 63 -4.39 7.96 -5.59
C ALA A 63 -4.49 8.28 -7.11
N VAL A 64 -3.36 8.34 -7.81
CA VAL A 64 -3.30 8.57 -9.26
C VAL A 64 -3.42 7.22 -9.97
N MET A 65 -4.37 7.12 -10.90
CA MET A 65 -4.48 5.94 -11.75
C MET A 65 -3.25 5.83 -12.64
N LEU A 66 -2.56 4.70 -12.54
CA LEU A 66 -1.34 4.43 -13.28
C LEU A 66 -1.64 3.38 -14.36
N ASP A 67 -1.42 3.73 -15.62
CA ASP A 67 -1.37 2.73 -16.68
C ASP A 67 -0.05 1.97 -16.54
N LEU A 68 -0.16 0.73 -16.04
CA LEU A 68 1.01 -0.10 -15.84
C LEU A 68 1.73 -0.37 -17.15
N THR A 69 1.05 -0.44 -18.30
CA THR A 69 1.67 -0.80 -19.59
C THR A 69 2.79 0.16 -20.00
N GLN A 70 2.75 1.41 -19.53
CA GLN A 70 3.76 2.44 -19.77
C GLN A 70 5.05 2.27 -18.94
N LEU A 71 5.03 1.40 -17.94
CA LEU A 71 6.22 1.13 -17.13
C LEU A 71 7.14 0.11 -17.81
N SER A 72 8.44 0.36 -17.74
CA SER A 72 9.43 -0.68 -17.99
C SER A 72 9.24 -1.86 -17.03
N GLU A 73 9.81 -3.01 -17.36
CA GLU A 73 9.76 -4.20 -16.51
C GLU A 73 10.27 -3.92 -15.09
N ARG A 74 11.38 -3.18 -14.97
CA ARG A 74 11.98 -2.83 -13.67
C ARG A 74 11.09 -1.91 -12.86
N GLU A 75 10.53 -0.88 -13.46
CA GLU A 75 9.60 0.04 -12.79
C GLU A 75 8.35 -0.70 -12.32
N ARG A 76 7.81 -1.59 -13.16
CA ARG A 76 6.65 -2.42 -12.83
C ARG A 76 6.94 -3.39 -11.68
N ALA A 77 8.12 -3.98 -11.65
CA ALA A 77 8.55 -4.86 -10.56
C ALA A 77 8.63 -4.10 -9.23
N VAL A 78 9.29 -2.95 -9.21
CA VAL A 78 9.40 -2.10 -8.02
C VAL A 78 8.02 -1.61 -7.56
N TYR A 79 7.20 -1.11 -8.48
CA TYR A 79 5.83 -0.68 -8.16
C TYR A 79 4.98 -1.83 -7.62
N THR A 80 5.17 -3.06 -8.14
CA THR A 80 4.48 -4.26 -7.66
C THR A 80 4.83 -4.56 -6.20
N LEU A 81 6.09 -4.43 -5.81
CA LEU A 81 6.51 -4.59 -4.41
C LEU A 81 5.89 -3.51 -3.51
N ILE A 82 5.89 -2.25 -3.96
CA ILE A 82 5.33 -1.12 -3.20
C ILE A 82 3.83 -1.32 -2.96
N ARG A 83 3.04 -1.61 -4.02
CA ARG A 83 1.59 -1.79 -3.90
C ARG A 83 1.22 -3.03 -3.08
N ALA A 84 1.96 -4.14 -3.24
CA ALA A 84 1.69 -5.36 -2.48
C ALA A 84 1.90 -5.12 -0.98
N ARG A 85 2.98 -4.44 -0.61
CA ARG A 85 3.29 -4.10 0.79
C ARG A 85 2.26 -3.15 1.40
N TYR A 86 1.77 -2.18 0.62
CA TYR A 86 0.69 -1.30 1.05
C TYR A 86 -0.63 -2.05 1.24
N LEU A 87 -1.03 -2.89 0.27
CA LEU A 87 -2.26 -3.69 0.34
C LEU A 87 -2.27 -4.63 1.55
N ALA A 88 -1.13 -5.24 1.88
CA ALA A 88 -0.98 -6.09 3.05
C ALA A 88 -1.29 -5.40 4.39
N GLN A 89 -1.30 -4.06 4.46
CA GLN A 89 -1.68 -3.34 5.68
C GLN A 89 -3.18 -3.47 6.00
N PHE A 90 -3.98 -3.90 5.02
CA PHE A 90 -5.44 -4.03 5.12
C PHE A 90 -5.92 -5.48 5.06
N LEU A 91 -5.02 -6.43 4.84
CA LEU A 91 -5.34 -7.87 4.80
C LEU A 91 -5.30 -8.48 6.21
N PRO A 92 -6.06 -9.58 6.45
CA PRO A 92 -6.02 -10.30 7.72
C PRO A 92 -4.61 -10.85 8.01
N ASP A 93 -4.38 -11.15 9.29
CA ASP A 93 -3.13 -11.78 9.71
C ASP A 93 -3.04 -13.21 9.16
N HIS A 94 -1.82 -13.62 8.80
CA HIS A 94 -1.56 -15.00 8.41
C HIS A 94 -1.51 -15.88 9.66
N GLU A 95 -2.47 -16.79 9.77
CA GLU A 95 -2.55 -17.77 10.85
C GLU A 95 -1.92 -19.10 10.44
N TYR A 96 -1.13 -19.70 11.32
CA TYR A 96 -0.53 -21.01 11.08
C TYR A 96 -0.50 -21.83 12.36
N LEU A 97 -0.71 -23.14 12.23
CA LEU A 97 -0.49 -24.09 13.31
C LEU A 97 0.98 -24.51 13.32
N LYS A 98 1.64 -24.36 14.46
CA LYS A 98 2.99 -24.85 14.68
C LYS A 98 2.94 -26.07 15.59
N THR A 99 3.40 -27.20 15.07
CA THR A 99 3.61 -28.46 15.82
C THR A 99 5.10 -28.67 16.04
#